data_AF-A0A9N7V345-F1
#
_entry.id   AF-A0A9N7V345-F1
#
_cell.length_a   1.000
_cell.length_b   1.000
_cell.length_c   1.000
_cell.angle_alpha   90.00
_cell.angle_beta   90.00
_cell.angle_gamma   90.00
#
_symmetry.space_group_name_H-M   'P 1'
#
loop_
_entity.id
_entity.type
_entity.pdbx_description
1 polymer ?
#
loop_
_entity_poly.entity_id
_entity_poly.type
_entity_poly.pdbx_seq_one_letter_code
_entity_poly.pdbx_strand_id
1 'polypeptide(L)'
;MLHRIFLLCLGLSVAGSALSCRWMDHKFKQLSENSLDLLEMMAHNSTNSTEDVEVSFPEDLYSQTSKAAAEDKLALTVQVLEEVVLLFEEDHSAASWDERRLEDFLNVMSRQAVGLRSCIVSESHKRKNKKLRMYFKRLSRHVLHQLDYSAESWELIRKEIKGHLMRSDLLLSSLLADN
;
A
#
# COMPACT_ATOMS: atom_id res chain seq x y z
N MET A 1 30.43 52.99 -14.31
CA MET A 1 30.31 52.31 -13.01
C MET A 1 28.83 52.25 -12.64
N LEU A 2 28.14 51.15 -12.92
CA LEU A 2 27.38 50.39 -11.92
C LEU A 2 26.86 49.10 -12.57
N HIS A 3 27.06 48.01 -11.85
CA HIS A 3 27.09 46.64 -12.34
C HIS A 3 25.72 46.10 -12.77
N ARG A 4 25.75 45.36 -13.88
CA ARG A 4 24.74 44.36 -14.25
C ARG A 4 24.73 43.27 -13.17
N ILE A 5 23.68 43.21 -12.36
CA ILE A 5 23.41 42.07 -11.49
C ILE A 5 22.53 41.10 -12.27
N PHE A 6 23.17 40.12 -12.91
CA PHE A 6 22.49 38.94 -13.42
C PHE A 6 22.12 38.09 -12.20
N LEU A 7 20.85 38.10 -11.81
CA LEU A 7 20.30 37.18 -10.82
C LEU A 7 20.32 35.77 -11.44
N LEU A 8 21.44 35.07 -11.27
CA LEU A 8 21.51 33.62 -11.40
C LEU A 8 20.68 33.03 -10.25
N CYS A 9 19.39 32.86 -10.48
CA CYS A 9 18.58 31.92 -9.72
C CYS A 9 19.11 30.52 -10.02
N LEU A 10 20.20 30.13 -9.35
CA LEU A 10 20.51 28.74 -9.08
C LEU A 10 19.39 28.22 -8.17
N GLY A 11 18.25 27.94 -8.79
CA GLY A 11 17.27 27.04 -8.23
C GLY A 11 17.96 25.70 -8.12
N LEU A 12 18.59 25.44 -6.97
CA LEU A 12 18.78 24.10 -6.47
C LEU A 12 17.37 23.51 -6.41
N SER A 13 16.93 22.88 -7.50
CA SER A 13 15.93 21.85 -7.37
C SER A 13 16.60 20.83 -6.45
N VAL A 14 16.17 20.81 -5.20
CA VAL A 14 16.30 19.60 -4.41
C VAL A 14 15.37 18.63 -5.10
N ALA A 15 15.86 18.02 -6.18
CA ALA A 15 15.38 16.74 -6.64
C ALA A 15 15.72 15.79 -5.50
N GLY A 16 14.87 15.77 -4.48
CA GLY A 16 14.89 14.75 -3.46
C GLY A 16 14.65 13.46 -4.21
N SER A 17 15.73 12.72 -4.47
CA SER A 17 15.61 11.37 -5.00
C SER A 17 14.69 10.60 -4.05
N ALA A 18 13.83 9.73 -4.58
CA ALA A 18 13.10 8.77 -3.76
C ALA A 18 14.03 7.99 -2.81
N LEU A 19 15.32 7.83 -3.20
CA LEU A 19 16.39 7.20 -2.41
C LEU A 19 16.82 8.01 -1.18
N SER A 20 16.56 9.33 -1.14
CA SER A 20 16.85 10.20 0.01
C SER A 20 15.60 10.57 0.80
N CYS A 21 14.50 9.82 0.61
CA CYS A 21 13.29 10.05 1.37
C CYS A 21 13.46 9.65 2.84
N ARG A 22 13.72 10.63 3.70
CA ARG A 22 13.83 10.44 5.17
C ARG A 22 12.70 9.65 5.81
N TRP A 23 11.49 9.69 5.23
CA TRP A 23 10.38 8.91 5.75
C TRP A 23 10.62 7.40 5.59
N MET A 24 11.14 6.98 4.43
CA MET A 24 11.49 5.58 4.16
C MET A 24 12.53 5.06 5.15
N ASP A 25 13.61 5.80 5.36
CA ASP A 25 14.74 5.40 6.19
C ASP A 25 14.38 5.14 7.66
N HIS A 26 13.40 5.90 8.19
CA HIS A 26 13.11 5.90 9.62
C HIS A 26 11.82 5.21 10.02
N LYS A 27 10.87 5.03 9.09
CA LYS A 27 9.49 4.64 9.44
C LYS A 27 8.98 3.44 8.67
N PHE A 28 9.50 3.15 7.48
CA PHE A 28 8.90 2.14 6.62
C PHE A 28 8.91 0.75 7.25
N LYS A 29 10.09 0.24 7.62
CA LYS A 29 10.25 -1.12 8.17
C LYS A 29 9.38 -1.37 9.40
N GLN A 30 9.45 -0.47 10.37
CA GLN A 30 8.66 -0.57 11.61
C GLN A 30 7.15 -0.58 11.32
N LEU A 31 6.67 0.30 10.44
CA LEU A 31 5.24 0.35 10.14
C LEU A 31 4.78 -0.84 9.29
N SER A 32 5.67 -1.40 8.46
CA SER A 32 5.41 -2.58 7.63
C SER A 32 5.28 -3.85 8.48
N GLU A 33 6.16 -4.02 9.46
CA GLU A 33 6.06 -5.10 10.45
C GLU A 33 4.79 -4.96 11.30
N ASN A 34 4.53 -3.76 11.82
CA ASN A 34 3.36 -3.49 12.65
C ASN A 34 2.03 -3.70 11.90
N SER A 35 1.97 -3.40 10.60
CA SER A 35 0.74 -3.61 9.83
C SER A 35 0.42 -5.08 9.61
N LEU A 36 1.43 -5.91 9.35
CA LEU A 36 1.25 -7.37 9.23
C LEU A 36 0.84 -7.97 10.57
N ASP A 37 1.48 -7.56 11.67
CA ASP A 37 1.13 -8.03 13.01
C ASP A 37 -0.32 -7.68 13.36
N LEU A 38 -0.76 -6.44 13.12
CA LEU A 38 -2.15 -6.02 13.36
C LEU A 38 -3.15 -6.82 12.51
N LEU A 39 -2.85 -7.02 11.22
CA LEU A 39 -3.70 -7.79 10.29
C LEU A 39 -3.83 -9.27 10.70
N GLU A 40 -2.80 -9.86 11.29
CA GLU A 40 -2.86 -11.21 11.82
C GLU A 40 -3.61 -11.26 13.15
N MET A 41 -3.28 -10.33 14.05
CA MET A 41 -3.82 -10.29 15.40
C MET A 41 -5.31 -9.94 15.43
N MET A 42 -5.83 -9.16 14.48
CA MET A 42 -7.26 -8.84 14.44
C MET A 42 -8.14 -10.10 14.27
N ALA A 43 -7.62 -11.16 13.66
CA ALA A 43 -8.34 -12.41 13.38
C ALA A 43 -7.98 -13.56 14.36
N HIS A 44 -7.45 -13.26 15.55
CA HIS A 44 -6.95 -14.27 16.49
C HIS A 44 -8.00 -15.34 16.90
N ASN A 45 -9.29 -14.99 16.86
CA ASN A 45 -10.40 -15.89 17.19
C ASN A 45 -11.17 -16.38 15.95
N SER A 46 -10.66 -16.12 14.75
CA SER A 46 -11.35 -16.43 13.49
C SER A 46 -11.16 -17.90 13.10
N THR A 47 -12.19 -18.49 12.49
CA THR A 47 -12.14 -19.85 11.95
C THR A 47 -11.43 -19.86 10.59
N ASN A 48 -10.68 -20.93 10.30
CA ASN A 48 -10.12 -21.11 8.97
C ASN A 48 -11.26 -21.28 7.95
N SER A 49 -11.36 -20.37 6.98
CA SER A 49 -12.29 -20.51 5.85
C SER A 49 -11.93 -21.72 4.97
N THR A 50 -12.96 -22.47 4.56
CA THR A 50 -12.90 -23.64 3.67
C THR A 50 -13.39 -23.33 2.25
N GLU A 51 -13.74 -22.08 1.93
CA GLU A 51 -14.23 -21.72 0.60
C GLU A 51 -13.09 -21.48 -0.40
N ASP A 52 -13.07 -22.25 -1.47
CA ASP A 52 -12.19 -22.08 -2.63
C ASP A 52 -12.80 -21.07 -3.62
N VAL A 53 -12.82 -19.79 -3.25
CA VAL A 53 -12.95 -18.72 -4.26
C VAL A 53 -11.56 -18.35 -4.74
N GLU A 54 -11.22 -18.79 -5.95
CA GLU A 54 -9.91 -18.47 -6.53
C GLU A 54 -9.83 -16.99 -6.90
N VAL A 55 -9.07 -16.24 -6.10
CA VAL A 55 -8.69 -14.87 -6.41
C VAL A 55 -7.31 -14.90 -7.06
N SER A 56 -7.25 -14.55 -8.35
CA SER A 56 -5.99 -14.50 -9.08
C SER A 56 -5.19 -13.25 -8.69
N PHE A 57 -4.27 -13.42 -7.73
CA PHE A 57 -3.37 -12.38 -7.24
C PHE A 57 -2.56 -11.73 -8.39
N PRO A 58 -2.36 -10.40 -8.41
CA PRO A 58 -1.76 -9.69 -9.55
C PRO A 58 -0.22 -9.77 -9.53
N GLU A 59 0.34 -10.98 -9.54
CA GLU A 59 1.78 -11.25 -9.43
C GLU A 59 2.59 -10.55 -10.54
N ASP A 60 2.08 -10.56 -11.77
CA ASP A 60 2.70 -9.91 -12.93
C ASP A 60 2.89 -8.40 -12.72
N LEU A 61 1.96 -7.74 -12.03
CA LEU A 61 2.03 -6.30 -11.76
C LEU A 61 3.19 -5.99 -10.82
N TYR A 62 3.36 -6.79 -9.77
CA TYR A 62 4.48 -6.68 -8.85
C TYR A 62 5.82 -7.01 -9.53
N SER A 63 5.85 -8.07 -10.36
CA SER A 63 7.05 -8.47 -11.12
C SER A 63 7.50 -7.41 -12.14
N GLN A 64 6.56 -6.71 -12.78
CA GLN A 64 6.86 -5.58 -13.66
C GLN A 64 7.38 -4.38 -12.87
N THR A 65 6.73 -4.07 -11.75
CA THR A 65 7.06 -2.88 -10.94
C THR A 65 8.38 -3.02 -10.19
N SER A 66 8.81 -4.23 -9.83
CA SER A 66 10.10 -4.46 -9.17
C SER A 66 11.30 -4.02 -10.03
N LYS A 67 11.12 -3.98 -11.35
CA LYS A 67 12.12 -3.53 -12.34
C LYS A 67 11.95 -2.07 -12.77
N ALA A 68 10.92 -1.39 -12.25
CA ALA A 68 10.61 0.00 -12.59
C ALA A 68 11.41 1.00 -11.71
N ALA A 69 11.24 2.29 -11.99
CA ALA A 69 11.90 3.34 -11.22
C ALA A 69 11.41 3.37 -9.76
N ALA A 70 12.22 3.95 -8.86
CA ALA A 70 11.89 4.03 -7.44
C ALA A 70 10.54 4.73 -7.17
N GLU A 71 10.23 5.80 -7.91
CA GLU A 71 8.93 6.48 -7.79
C GLU A 71 7.76 5.61 -8.25
N ASP A 72 7.95 4.70 -9.22
CA ASP A 72 6.90 3.77 -9.63
C ASP A 72 6.63 2.71 -8.55
N LYS A 73 7.68 2.22 -7.89
CA LYS A 73 7.55 1.30 -6.73
C LYS A 73 6.80 1.97 -5.58
N LEU A 74 7.17 3.21 -5.24
CA LEU A 74 6.47 4.02 -4.24
C LEU A 74 5.01 4.26 -4.63
N ALA A 75 4.75 4.67 -5.87
CA ALA A 75 3.41 4.96 -6.35
C ALA A 75 2.48 3.73 -6.28
N LEU A 76 2.99 2.55 -6.68
CA LEU A 76 2.23 1.32 -6.57
C LEU A 76 1.91 1.00 -5.11
N THR A 77 2.90 1.04 -4.21
CA THR A 77 2.68 0.76 -2.79
C THR A 77 1.70 1.75 -2.16
N VAL A 78 1.83 3.04 -2.44
CA VAL A 78 0.87 4.06 -1.98
C VAL A 78 -0.54 3.72 -2.44
N GLN A 79 -0.72 3.35 -3.72
CA GLN A 79 -2.04 2.98 -4.20
C GLN A 79 -2.57 1.71 -3.54
N VAL A 80 -1.73 0.68 -3.30
CA VAL A 80 -2.14 -0.53 -2.57
C VAL A 80 -2.70 -0.16 -1.20
N LEU A 81 -1.96 0.64 -0.43
CA LEU A 81 -2.39 1.05 0.91
C LEU A 81 -3.71 1.83 0.89
N GLU A 82 -3.90 2.71 -0.10
CA GLU A 82 -5.17 3.43 -0.26
C GLU A 82 -6.33 2.51 -0.65
N GLU A 83 -6.12 1.59 -1.59
CA GLU A 83 -7.18 0.67 -2.03
C GLU A 83 -7.53 -0.31 -0.90
N VAL A 84 -6.57 -0.67 -0.03
CA VAL A 84 -6.83 -1.41 1.22
C VAL A 84 -7.73 -0.58 2.14
N VAL A 85 -7.38 0.66 2.44
CA VAL A 85 -8.19 1.52 3.31
C VAL A 85 -9.61 1.68 2.76
N LEU A 86 -9.74 1.94 1.46
CA LEU A 86 -11.04 2.08 0.78
C LEU A 86 -11.85 0.78 0.79
N LEU A 87 -11.20 -0.38 0.62
CA LEU A 87 -11.90 -1.67 0.63
C LEU A 87 -12.51 -1.98 2.00
N PHE A 88 -11.85 -1.57 3.08
CA PHE A 88 -12.31 -1.76 4.45
C PHE A 88 -13.34 -0.71 4.91
N GLU A 89 -13.75 0.21 4.05
CA GLU A 89 -14.95 1.06 4.29
C GLU A 89 -16.26 0.28 4.08
N GLU A 90 -16.20 -0.89 3.43
CA GLU A 90 -17.32 -1.81 3.25
C GLU A 90 -17.75 -2.46 4.59
N ASP A 91 -18.97 -2.99 4.66
CA ASP A 91 -19.50 -3.61 5.88
C ASP A 91 -18.74 -4.90 6.25
N HIS A 92 -17.93 -4.81 7.30
CA HIS A 92 -17.16 -5.91 7.89
C HIS A 92 -17.74 -6.39 9.22
N SER A 93 -19.03 -6.12 9.50
CA SER A 93 -19.69 -6.51 10.76
C SER A 93 -19.77 -8.02 10.98
N ALA A 94 -19.75 -8.80 9.89
CA ALA A 94 -19.70 -10.27 9.95
C ALA A 94 -18.29 -10.82 10.23
N ALA A 95 -17.23 -10.04 9.99
CA ALA A 95 -15.88 -10.45 10.34
C ALA A 95 -15.76 -10.45 11.88
N SER A 96 -15.36 -11.57 12.47
CA SER A 96 -15.19 -11.72 13.92
C SER A 96 -13.92 -11.04 14.45
N TRP A 97 -13.51 -9.95 13.81
CA TRP A 97 -12.26 -9.25 14.07
C TRP A 97 -12.33 -8.35 15.29
N ASP A 98 -11.20 -8.19 15.96
CA ASP A 98 -11.04 -7.16 16.99
C ASP A 98 -11.09 -5.76 16.36
N GLU A 99 -12.17 -5.02 16.62
CA GLU A 99 -12.42 -3.69 16.04
C GLU A 99 -11.30 -2.70 16.34
N ARG A 100 -10.68 -2.74 17.53
CA ARG A 100 -9.59 -1.81 17.88
C ARG A 100 -8.34 -2.11 17.07
N ARG A 101 -8.01 -3.39 16.89
CA ARG A 101 -6.87 -3.81 16.06
C ARG A 101 -7.10 -3.47 14.59
N LEU A 102 -8.35 -3.59 14.11
CA LEU A 102 -8.71 -3.14 12.78
C LEU A 102 -8.54 -1.62 12.62
N GLU A 103 -9.02 -0.83 13.58
CA GLU A 103 -8.85 0.64 13.55
C GLU A 103 -7.35 1.02 13.55
N ASP A 104 -6.56 0.40 14.42
CA ASP A 104 -5.11 0.58 14.46
C ASP A 104 -4.44 0.20 13.13
N PHE A 105 -4.87 -0.91 12.51
CA PHE A 105 -4.39 -1.34 11.20
C PHE A 105 -4.66 -0.28 10.14
N LEU A 106 -5.90 0.20 10.01
CA LEU A 106 -6.28 1.19 9.00
C LEU A 106 -5.59 2.55 9.23
N ASN A 107 -5.36 2.92 10.49
CA ASN A 107 -4.58 4.11 10.85
C ASN A 107 -3.11 3.97 10.41
N VAL A 108 -2.48 2.81 10.64
CA VAL A 108 -1.13 2.53 10.15
C VAL A 108 -1.07 2.59 8.63
N MET A 109 -2.01 1.96 7.92
CA MET A 109 -2.11 2.01 6.45
C MET A 109 -2.21 3.44 5.93
N SER A 110 -3.11 4.24 6.50
CA SER A 110 -3.32 5.63 6.11
C SER A 110 -2.06 6.48 6.33
N ARG A 111 -1.39 6.32 7.48
CA ARG A 111 -0.15 7.03 7.80
C ARG A 111 1.00 6.63 6.87
N GLN A 112 1.11 5.35 6.55
CA GLN A 112 2.09 4.86 5.57
C GLN A 112 1.82 5.47 4.18
N ALA A 113 0.57 5.45 3.71
CA ALA A 113 0.22 5.99 2.40
C ALA A 113 0.57 7.48 2.26
N VAL A 114 0.24 8.28 3.29
CA VAL A 114 0.59 9.72 3.33
C VAL A 114 2.11 9.92 3.36
N GLY A 115 2.82 9.16 4.20
CA GLY A 115 4.27 9.23 4.33
C GLY A 115 5.00 8.91 3.03
N LEU A 116 4.68 7.76 2.43
CA LEU A 116 5.26 7.31 1.16
C LEU A 116 4.91 8.25 0.00
N ARG A 117 3.69 8.79 -0.04
CA ARG A 117 3.30 9.76 -1.06
C ARG A 117 4.15 11.02 -1.01
N SER A 118 4.59 11.44 0.18
CA SER A 118 5.48 12.60 0.33
C SER A 118 6.86 12.39 -0.33
N CYS A 119 7.25 11.13 -0.59
CA CYS A 119 8.49 10.77 -1.28
C CYS A 119 8.38 10.83 -2.82
N ILE A 120 7.17 11.03 -3.38
CA ILE A 120 6.95 11.04 -4.83
C ILE A 120 6.95 12.49 -5.31
N VAL A 121 8.00 12.88 -6.03
CA VAL A 121 8.18 14.28 -6.48
C VAL A 121 7.42 14.51 -7.78
N SER A 122 7.48 13.58 -8.74
CA SER A 122 6.86 13.79 -10.04
C SER A 122 5.34 13.58 -10.00
N GLU A 123 4.60 14.54 -10.57
CA GLU A 123 3.16 14.39 -10.79
C GLU A 123 2.83 13.23 -11.74
N SER A 124 3.72 12.88 -12.68
CA SER A 124 3.48 11.74 -13.59
C SER A 124 3.40 10.41 -12.84
N HIS A 125 4.20 10.26 -11.79
CA HIS A 125 4.26 9.05 -10.97
C HIS A 125 3.13 8.97 -9.94
N LYS A 126 2.39 10.07 -9.68
CA LYS A 126 1.19 10.05 -8.81
C LYS A 126 -0.04 9.45 -9.50
N ARG A 127 0.05 9.12 -10.79
CA ARG A 127 -1.08 8.56 -11.55
C ARG A 127 -1.41 7.14 -11.08
N LYS A 128 -2.65 6.93 -10.65
CA LYS A 128 -3.16 5.61 -10.23
C LYS A 128 -3.09 4.57 -11.37
N ASN A 129 -2.56 3.40 -11.06
CA ASN A 129 -2.56 2.21 -11.89
C ASN A 129 -3.99 1.65 -12.03
N LYS A 130 -4.50 1.65 -13.26
CA LYS A 130 -5.87 1.19 -13.55
C LYS A 130 -6.07 -0.31 -13.32
N LYS A 131 -5.04 -1.14 -13.56
CA LYS A 131 -5.13 -2.59 -13.37
C LYS A 131 -5.28 -2.93 -11.89
N LEU A 132 -4.48 -2.29 -11.04
CA LEU A 132 -4.59 -2.44 -9.58
C LEU A 132 -5.96 -2.02 -9.08
N ARG A 133 -6.46 -0.85 -9.52
CA ARG A 133 -7.81 -0.39 -9.13
C ARG A 133 -8.90 -1.37 -9.56
N MET A 134 -8.79 -1.93 -10.77
CA MET A 134 -9.75 -2.93 -11.24
C MET A 134 -9.66 -4.24 -10.46
N TYR A 135 -8.48 -4.59 -9.96
CA TYR A 135 -8.28 -5.74 -9.10
C TYR A 135 -9.02 -5.58 -7.76
N PHE A 136 -8.82 -4.47 -7.04
CA PHE A 136 -9.53 -4.21 -5.78
C PHE A 136 -11.05 -4.10 -5.98
N LYS A 137 -11.51 -3.55 -7.11
CA LYS A 137 -12.93 -3.59 -7.49
C LYS A 137 -13.48 -4.99 -7.74
N ARG A 138 -12.63 -5.96 -8.11
CA ARG A 138 -13.03 -7.38 -8.21
C ARG A 138 -13.09 -8.02 -6.82
N LEU A 139 -12.18 -7.66 -5.91
CA LEU A 139 -12.26 -8.10 -4.52
C LEU A 139 -13.61 -7.70 -3.88
N SER A 140 -13.96 -6.41 -3.94
CA SER A 140 -15.27 -5.95 -3.42
C SER A 140 -16.44 -6.67 -4.13
N ARG A 141 -16.49 -6.67 -5.46
CA ARG A 141 -17.67 -7.20 -6.18
C ARG A 141 -17.80 -8.72 -6.24
N HIS A 142 -16.69 -9.45 -6.33
CA HIS A 142 -16.72 -10.89 -6.60
C HIS A 142 -16.34 -11.72 -5.36
N VAL A 143 -15.76 -11.11 -4.34
CA VAL A 143 -15.51 -11.79 -3.07
C VAL A 143 -16.54 -11.32 -2.05
N LEU A 144 -16.53 -10.04 -1.67
CA LEU A 144 -17.44 -9.53 -0.64
C LEU A 144 -18.91 -9.63 -1.07
N HIS A 145 -19.30 -8.98 -2.17
CA HIS A 145 -20.71 -8.97 -2.59
C HIS A 145 -21.27 -10.34 -2.98
N GLN A 146 -20.48 -11.22 -3.60
CA GLN A 146 -20.97 -12.53 -4.04
C GLN A 146 -21.14 -13.52 -2.90
N LEU A 147 -20.35 -13.35 -1.84
CA LEU A 147 -20.41 -14.14 -0.62
C LEU A 147 -21.18 -13.41 0.49
N ASP A 148 -21.99 -12.40 0.13
CA ASP A 148 -22.87 -11.65 1.03
C ASP A 148 -22.17 -11.07 2.27
N TYR A 149 -20.94 -10.58 2.07
CA TYR A 149 -20.10 -10.01 3.13
C TYR A 149 -19.88 -10.96 4.32
N SER A 150 -19.92 -12.28 4.09
CA SER A 150 -19.73 -13.30 5.13
C SER A 150 -18.38 -13.20 5.83
N ALA A 151 -18.28 -13.81 7.02
CA ALA A 151 -17.02 -13.92 7.75
C ALA A 151 -15.93 -14.59 6.87
N GLU A 152 -16.30 -15.62 6.11
CA GLU A 152 -15.43 -16.35 5.20
C GLU A 152 -14.90 -15.44 4.08
N SER A 153 -15.76 -14.58 3.51
CA SER A 153 -15.37 -13.62 2.47
C SER A 153 -14.34 -12.62 2.98
N TRP A 154 -14.52 -12.11 4.20
CA TRP A 154 -13.59 -11.20 4.83
C TRP A 154 -12.27 -11.88 5.20
N GLU A 155 -12.29 -13.15 5.59
CA GLU A 155 -11.06 -13.93 5.77
C GLU A 155 -10.28 -14.12 4.47
N LEU A 156 -10.97 -14.32 3.33
CA LEU A 156 -10.32 -14.33 2.01
C LEU A 156 -9.69 -12.96 1.70
N ILE A 157 -10.43 -11.86 1.89
CA ILE A 157 -9.91 -10.50 1.72
C ILE A 157 -8.67 -10.29 2.59
N ARG A 158 -8.70 -10.65 3.87
CA ARG A 158 -7.56 -10.48 4.78
C ARG A 158 -6.31 -11.21 4.28
N LYS A 159 -6.44 -12.43 3.78
CA LYS A 159 -5.32 -13.21 3.19
C LYS A 159 -4.77 -12.53 1.93
N GLU A 160 -5.65 -12.05 1.05
CA GLU A 160 -5.26 -11.30 -0.14
C GLU A 160 -4.49 -10.02 0.21
N ILE A 161 -4.97 -9.30 1.22
CA ILE A 161 -4.37 -8.06 1.71
C ILE A 161 -3.00 -8.35 2.34
N LYS A 162 -2.87 -9.44 3.11
CA LYS A 162 -1.56 -9.89 3.60
C LYS A 162 -0.57 -10.09 2.45
N GLY A 163 -0.99 -10.75 1.37
CA GLY A 163 -0.17 -10.91 0.16
C GLY A 163 0.27 -9.58 -0.42
N HIS A 164 -0.64 -8.62 -0.55
CA HIS A 164 -0.33 -7.26 -1.02
C HIS A 164 0.68 -6.53 -0.14
N LEU A 165 0.55 -6.63 1.19
CA LEU A 165 1.48 -6.01 2.14
C LEU A 165 2.88 -6.62 2.03
N MET A 166 2.97 -7.95 2.00
CA MET A 166 4.26 -8.65 1.85
C MET A 166 4.97 -8.28 0.53
N ARG A 167 4.22 -8.19 -0.57
CA ARG A 167 4.79 -7.82 -1.87
C ARG A 167 5.20 -6.35 -1.94
N SER A 168 4.46 -5.48 -1.26
CA SER A 168 4.80 -4.06 -1.14
C SER A 168 6.04 -3.84 -0.26
N ASP A 169 6.18 -4.62 0.81
CA ASP A 169 7.40 -4.66 1.63
C ASP A 169 8.62 -5.03 0.79
N LEU A 170 8.54 -6.13 0.04
CA LEU A 170 9.64 -6.55 -0.83
C LEU A 170 10.02 -5.48 -1.86
N LEU A 171 9.02 -4.82 -2.47
CA LEU A 171 9.26 -3.74 -3.43
C LEU A 171 10.04 -2.59 -2.81
N LEU A 172 9.66 -2.14 -1.62
CA LEU A 172 10.24 -0.98 -0.98
C LEU A 172 11.55 -1.29 -0.23
N SER A 173 11.68 -2.49 0.33
CA SER A 173 12.94 -2.99 0.90
C SER A 173 14.05 -3.06 -0.14
N SER A 174 13.73 -3.33 -1.42
CA SER A 174 14.73 -3.26 -2.51
C SER A 174 15.35 -1.86 -2.69
N LEU A 175 14.62 -0.80 -2.34
CA LEU A 175 15.13 0.58 -2.43
C LEU A 175 16.08 0.94 -1.28
N LEU A 176 16.02 0.20 -0.17
CA LEU A 176 16.86 0.40 1.01
C LEU A 176 18.16 -0.41 0.94
N ALA A 177 18.17 -1.50 0.17
CA ALA A 177 19.34 -2.37 -0.03
C ALA A 177 20.33 -1.83 -1.08
N ASP A 178 19.90 -0.93 -1.95
CA ASP A 178 20.72 -0.30 -3.00
C ASP A 178 21.50 0.94 -2.51
N ASN A 179 21.54 1.19 -1.19
CA ASN A 179 22.26 2.30 -0.53
C ASN A 179 23.57 1.84 0.15
#